data_AF-A0A842YIN1-F1
#
_entry.id   AF-A0A842YIN1-F1
#
_cell.length_a   1.000
_cell.length_b   1.000
_cell.length_c   1.000
_cell.angle_alpha   90.00
_cell.angle_beta   90.00
_cell.angle_gamma   90.00
#
_symmetry.space_group_name_H-M   'P 1'
#
loop_
_entity.id
_entity.type
_entity.pdbx_description
1 polymer ?
#
loop_
_entity_poly.entity_id
_entity_poly.type
_entity_poly.pdbx_seq_one_letter_code
_entity_poly.pdbx_strand_id
1 'polypeptide(L)'
;DWTRKGIIKNQNGFPYLGGKQLFREGRDAEQNREVVSRYKQMAVSSGGAVLCCVFRGRNSEGSNFPEDQARGIFLVGVPYANYGDPLVKAQMSYFDKQKKGLGNKWYTMDAFRAANQSLGRGIRGRDDWCHYWMLDRRYYENRNLISKWAMGEKPIIRKTASQAQSTFKKFKDDTIIEL
;
A
#
# COMPACT_ATOMS: atom_id res chain seq x y z
N ASP A 1 -17.34 -4.69 -11.19
CA ASP A 1 -17.42 -5.09 -9.79
C ASP A 1 -16.51 -6.29 -9.53
N TRP A 2 -15.69 -6.26 -8.46
CA TRP A 2 -14.70 -7.29 -8.12
C TRP A 2 -15.36 -8.59 -7.67
N THR A 3 -16.57 -8.50 -7.10
CA THR A 3 -17.42 -9.64 -6.75
C THR A 3 -17.87 -10.39 -8.00
N ARG A 4 -18.31 -9.67 -9.04
CA ARG A 4 -18.70 -10.27 -10.34
C ARG A 4 -17.54 -10.95 -11.06
N LYS A 5 -16.31 -10.48 -10.83
CA LYS A 5 -15.08 -11.08 -11.39
C LYS A 5 -14.55 -12.26 -10.57
N GLY A 6 -15.19 -12.60 -9.44
CA GLY A 6 -14.77 -13.69 -8.55
C GLY A 6 -13.47 -13.43 -7.78
N ILE A 7 -12.97 -12.19 -7.80
CA ILE A 7 -11.76 -11.78 -7.06
C ILE A 7 -12.08 -11.70 -5.57
N ILE A 8 -13.21 -11.06 -5.24
CA ILE A 8 -13.78 -11.08 -3.89
C ILE A 8 -14.89 -12.12 -3.86
N LYS A 9 -14.86 -13.00 -2.85
CA LYS A 9 -15.89 -14.01 -2.62
C LYS A 9 -16.62 -13.71 -1.33
N ASN A 10 -17.94 -13.86 -1.30
CA ASN A 10 -18.72 -13.72 -0.07
C ASN A 10 -18.98 -15.10 0.54
N GLN A 11 -18.68 -15.27 1.83
CA GLN A 11 -18.96 -16.49 2.60
C GLN A 11 -19.55 -16.09 3.95
N ASN A 12 -20.72 -16.64 4.30
CA ASN A 12 -21.44 -16.37 5.54
C ASN A 12 -21.63 -14.86 5.82
N GLY A 13 -21.90 -14.07 4.78
CA GLY A 13 -22.08 -12.62 4.88
C GLY A 13 -20.79 -11.79 4.95
N PHE A 14 -19.61 -12.42 4.93
CA PHE A 14 -18.32 -11.72 4.96
C PHE A 14 -17.58 -11.81 3.62
N PRO A 15 -16.89 -10.73 3.19
CA PRO A 15 -16.07 -10.76 1.99
C PRO A 15 -14.70 -11.40 2.27
N TYR A 16 -14.17 -12.10 1.26
CA TYR A 16 -12.87 -12.78 1.29
C TYR A 16 -12.07 -12.45 0.03
N LEU A 17 -10.75 -12.30 0.19
CA LEU A 17 -9.78 -12.12 -0.89
C LEU A 17 -8.71 -13.19 -0.77
N GLY A 18 -8.52 -14.01 -1.80
CA GLY A 18 -7.50 -15.07 -1.79
C GLY A 18 -7.65 -16.07 -0.64
N GLY A 19 -8.88 -16.32 -0.16
CA GLY A 19 -9.16 -17.21 0.98
C GLY A 19 -9.03 -16.56 2.36
N LYS A 20 -8.62 -15.28 2.45
CA LYS A 20 -8.51 -14.53 3.71
C LYS A 20 -9.69 -13.59 3.87
N GLN A 21 -10.16 -13.40 5.10
CA GLN A 21 -11.27 -12.46 5.35
C GLN A 21 -10.82 -11.03 5.03
N LEU A 22 -11.65 -10.30 4.28
CA LEU A 22 -11.38 -8.95 3.81
C LEU A 22 -12.04 -7.92 4.73
N PHE A 23 -11.24 -7.00 5.24
CA PHE A 23 -11.65 -5.86 6.05
C PHE A 23 -11.45 -4.57 5.25
N ARG A 24 -12.39 -3.62 5.40
CA ARG A 24 -12.33 -2.30 4.78
C ARG A 24 -12.38 -1.24 5.86
N GLU A 25 -11.54 -0.22 5.72
CA GLU A 25 -11.49 0.93 6.63
C GLU A 25 -12.88 1.49 6.94
N GLY A 26 -13.15 1.70 8.24
CA GLY A 26 -14.45 2.15 8.73
C GLY A 26 -14.72 3.61 8.36
N ARG A 27 -16.00 3.96 8.14
CA ARG A 27 -16.41 5.30 7.68
C ARG A 27 -16.00 6.40 8.67
N ASP A 28 -16.14 6.12 9.95
CA ASP A 28 -15.74 7.00 11.05
C ASP A 28 -14.71 6.33 11.96
N ALA A 29 -14.22 7.08 12.95
CA ALA A 29 -13.17 6.61 13.85
C ALA A 29 -13.61 5.42 14.72
N GLU A 30 -14.88 5.36 15.12
CA GLU A 30 -15.41 4.31 15.98
C GLU A 30 -15.55 3.00 15.20
N GLN A 31 -16.22 3.02 14.05
CA GLN A 31 -16.31 1.88 13.14
C GLN A 31 -14.93 1.39 12.74
N ASN A 32 -13.98 2.30 12.50
CA ASN A 32 -12.62 1.90 12.13
C ASN A 32 -11.89 1.18 13.27
N ARG A 33 -12.07 1.61 14.53
CA ARG A 33 -11.49 0.91 15.68
C ARG A 33 -12.01 -0.51 15.79
N GLU A 34 -13.32 -0.71 15.59
CA GLU A 34 -13.92 -2.04 15.59
C GLU A 34 -13.37 -2.92 14.47
N VAL A 35 -13.32 -2.39 13.24
CA VAL A 35 -12.76 -3.09 12.07
C VAL A 35 -11.31 -3.51 12.32
N VAL A 36 -10.48 -2.59 12.81
CA VAL A 36 -9.06 -2.86 13.06
C VAL A 36 -8.90 -3.90 14.18
N SER A 37 -9.71 -3.83 15.24
CA SER A 37 -9.70 -4.82 16.31
C SER A 37 -9.98 -6.23 15.79
N ARG A 38 -11.03 -6.37 14.98
CA ARG A 38 -11.40 -7.65 14.35
C ARG A 38 -10.35 -8.14 13.36
N TYR A 39 -9.79 -7.24 12.56
CA TYR A 39 -8.69 -7.57 11.65
C TYR A 39 -7.50 -8.16 12.41
N LYS A 40 -7.07 -7.53 13.50
CA LYS A 40 -5.90 -7.99 14.28
C LYS A 40 -6.09 -9.40 14.84
N GLN A 41 -7.28 -9.71 15.34
CA GLN A 41 -7.62 -11.05 15.83
C GLN A 41 -7.54 -12.08 14.69
N MET A 42 -8.10 -11.76 13.52
CA MET A 42 -8.12 -12.66 12.38
C MET A 42 -6.75 -12.79 11.69
N ALA A 43 -5.93 -11.73 11.70
CA ALA A 43 -4.61 -11.70 11.05
C ALA A 43 -3.67 -12.77 11.61
N VAL A 44 -3.74 -13.05 12.92
CA VAL A 44 -2.91 -14.06 13.62
C VAL A 44 -3.57 -15.43 13.73
N SER A 45 -4.80 -15.57 13.22
CA SER A 45 -5.51 -16.86 13.15
C SER A 45 -5.10 -17.67 11.91
N SER A 46 -5.39 -18.97 11.90
CA SER A 46 -5.05 -19.86 10.78
C SER A 46 -5.62 -19.43 9.42
N GLY A 47 -6.74 -18.71 9.38
CA GLY A 47 -7.31 -18.16 8.14
C GLY A 47 -6.58 -16.92 7.62
N GLY A 48 -5.96 -16.14 8.51
CA GLY A 48 -5.40 -14.82 8.22
C GLY A 48 -6.45 -13.79 7.76
N ALA A 49 -5.99 -12.57 7.50
CA ALA A 49 -6.86 -11.46 7.11
C ALA A 49 -6.18 -10.51 6.14
N VAL A 50 -7.00 -9.79 5.37
CA VAL A 50 -6.56 -8.67 4.51
C VAL A 50 -7.28 -7.41 4.98
N LEU A 51 -6.52 -6.35 5.24
CA LEU A 51 -7.08 -5.03 5.53
C LEU A 51 -6.81 -4.10 4.34
N CYS A 52 -7.87 -3.61 3.71
CA CYS A 52 -7.78 -2.54 2.72
C CYS A 52 -7.89 -1.18 3.41
N CYS A 53 -6.89 -0.34 3.17
CA CYS A 53 -6.83 1.04 3.66
C CYS A 53 -6.55 2.00 2.50
N VAL A 54 -6.78 3.27 2.73
CA VAL A 54 -6.36 4.33 1.81
C VAL A 54 -5.05 4.95 2.27
N PHE A 55 -4.18 5.32 1.33
CA PHE A 55 -3.03 6.17 1.65
C PHE A 55 -3.49 7.50 2.23
N ARG A 56 -2.67 8.07 3.12
CA ARG A 56 -3.03 9.28 3.90
C ARG A 56 -4.29 9.10 4.74
N GLY A 57 -4.68 7.85 4.96
CA GLY A 57 -5.78 7.43 5.80
C GLY A 57 -5.33 7.09 7.21
N ARG A 58 -6.30 6.83 8.08
CA ARG A 58 -6.06 6.58 9.50
C ARG A 58 -5.22 5.32 9.67
N ASN A 59 -5.49 4.30 8.87
CA ASN A 59 -4.81 3.01 8.99
C ASN A 59 -3.43 2.96 8.32
N SER A 60 -3.18 3.73 7.27
CA SER A 60 -1.86 3.80 6.63
C SER A 60 -0.84 4.61 7.44
N GLU A 61 -1.31 5.53 8.28
CA GLU A 61 -0.45 6.46 9.04
C GLU A 61 -0.50 6.28 10.56
N GLY A 62 -1.67 5.98 11.13
CA GLY A 62 -1.88 5.99 12.59
C GLY A 62 -1.95 4.61 13.24
N SER A 63 -2.35 3.58 12.48
CA SER A 63 -2.55 2.24 13.04
C SER A 63 -1.23 1.47 13.23
N ASN A 64 -1.15 0.76 14.34
CA ASN A 64 -0.04 -0.11 14.72
C ASN A 64 -0.53 -1.58 14.69
N PHE A 65 -0.01 -2.40 13.78
CA PHE A 65 -0.23 -3.85 13.57
C PHE A 65 0.97 -4.75 13.98
N PRO A 66 1.30 -4.91 15.27
CA PRO A 66 2.60 -5.48 15.69
C PRO A 66 2.80 -6.92 15.23
N GLU A 67 4.06 -7.32 15.11
CA GLU A 67 4.47 -8.72 14.89
C GLU A 67 3.76 -9.35 13.67
N ASP A 68 3.04 -10.45 13.88
CA ASP A 68 2.38 -11.23 12.83
C ASP A 68 1.13 -10.58 12.23
N GLN A 69 0.77 -9.37 12.68
CA GLN A 69 -0.43 -8.69 12.21
C GLN A 69 -0.26 -8.01 10.85
N ALA A 70 0.97 -7.86 10.30
CA ALA A 70 1.20 -7.22 9.00
C ALA A 70 2.42 -7.78 8.23
N ARG A 71 2.44 -9.09 7.98
CA ARG A 71 3.54 -9.79 7.26
C ARG A 71 3.63 -9.53 5.76
N GLY A 72 2.63 -8.87 5.19
CA GLY A 72 2.63 -8.51 3.77
C GLY A 72 1.97 -7.16 3.54
N ILE A 73 2.67 -6.27 2.85
CA ILE A 73 2.17 -4.94 2.50
C ILE A 73 2.15 -4.79 0.98
N PHE A 74 0.96 -4.47 0.46
CA PHE A 74 0.71 -4.25 -0.95
C PHE A 74 0.41 -2.77 -1.18
N LEU A 75 1.31 -2.09 -1.87
CA LEU A 75 1.10 -0.72 -2.35
C LEU A 75 0.53 -0.78 -3.76
N VAL A 76 -0.74 -0.44 -3.90
CA VAL A 76 -1.43 -0.38 -5.20
C VAL A 76 -1.43 1.06 -5.69
N GLY A 77 -0.67 1.33 -6.76
CA GLY A 77 -0.48 2.70 -7.26
C GLY A 77 0.39 3.58 -6.35
N VAL A 78 0.71 4.79 -6.81
CA VAL A 78 1.48 5.80 -6.06
C VAL A 78 0.54 6.90 -5.52
N PRO A 79 0.63 7.29 -4.23
CA PRO A 79 -0.33 8.19 -3.58
C PRO A 79 -0.05 9.68 -3.86
N TYR A 80 -0.10 10.03 -5.14
CA TYR A 80 -0.07 11.42 -5.58
C TYR A 80 -1.29 12.18 -5.07
N ALA A 81 -1.06 13.40 -4.58
CA ALA A 81 -2.14 14.32 -4.27
C ALA A 81 -2.88 14.70 -5.56
N ASN A 82 -4.12 15.19 -5.44
CA ASN A 82 -4.85 15.64 -6.62
C ASN A 82 -4.14 16.85 -7.24
N TYR A 83 -3.61 16.70 -8.46
CA TYR A 83 -2.96 17.79 -9.18
C TYR A 83 -3.88 18.99 -9.42
N GLY A 84 -5.20 18.77 -9.48
CA GLY A 84 -6.20 19.80 -9.64
C GLY A 84 -6.42 20.68 -8.41
N ASP A 85 -6.00 20.22 -7.23
CA ASP A 85 -6.20 20.88 -5.94
C ASP A 85 -5.48 22.26 -5.90
N PRO A 86 -6.18 23.36 -5.59
CA PRO A 86 -5.59 24.69 -5.48
C PRO A 86 -4.39 24.76 -4.52
N LEU A 87 -4.43 24.01 -3.41
CA LEU A 87 -3.35 24.00 -2.42
C LEU A 87 -2.11 23.31 -2.98
N VAL A 88 -2.28 22.19 -3.70
CA VAL A 88 -1.18 21.49 -4.37
C VAL A 88 -0.55 22.39 -5.43
N LYS A 89 -1.36 23.05 -6.26
CA LYS A 89 -0.88 23.99 -7.29
C LYS A 89 -0.14 25.17 -6.69
N ALA A 90 -0.65 25.75 -5.60
CA ALA A 90 0.00 26.85 -4.89
C ALA A 90 1.36 26.41 -4.32
N GLN A 91 1.43 25.23 -3.71
CA GLN A 91 2.66 24.68 -3.15
C GLN A 91 3.71 24.40 -4.23
N MET A 92 3.31 23.79 -5.35
CA MET A 92 4.21 23.57 -6.50
C MET A 92 4.73 24.90 -7.05
N SER A 93 3.84 25.88 -7.24
CA SER A 93 4.19 27.22 -7.72
C SER A 93 5.14 27.94 -6.77
N TYR A 94 4.95 27.79 -5.45
CA TYR A 94 5.85 28.35 -4.46
C TYR A 94 7.27 27.79 -4.60
N PHE A 95 7.42 26.47 -4.72
CA PHE A 95 8.74 25.86 -4.89
C PHE A 95 9.37 26.20 -6.25
N ASP A 96 8.59 26.27 -7.32
CA ASP A 96 9.11 26.66 -8.64
C ASP A 96 9.58 28.11 -8.71
N LYS A 97 9.01 29.01 -7.89
CA LYS A 97 9.54 30.37 -7.71
C LYS A 97 10.92 30.40 -7.08
N GLN A 98 11.25 29.44 -6.20
CA GLN A 98 12.57 29.34 -5.59
C GLN A 98 13.60 28.79 -6.58
N LYS A 99 13.23 27.75 -7.31
CA LYS A 99 14.02 27.20 -8.41
C LYS A 99 13.12 26.38 -9.33
N LYS A 100 13.19 26.68 -10.63
CA LYS A 100 12.42 25.97 -11.66
C LYS A 100 12.62 24.45 -11.55
N GLY A 101 11.50 23.71 -11.48
CA GLY A 101 11.47 22.26 -11.40
C GLY A 101 11.36 21.70 -9.97
N LEU A 102 11.48 22.53 -8.93
CA LEU A 102 11.29 22.08 -7.55
C LEU A 102 9.83 21.73 -7.24
N GLY A 103 8.85 22.33 -7.91
CA GLY A 103 7.43 22.00 -7.72
C GLY A 103 7.14 20.54 -8.02
N ASN A 104 7.57 20.05 -9.19
CA ASN A 104 7.44 18.65 -9.59
C ASN A 104 8.23 17.70 -8.70
N LYS A 105 9.41 18.12 -8.25
CA LYS A 105 10.23 17.33 -7.32
C LYS A 105 9.52 17.18 -5.97
N TRP A 106 8.99 18.26 -5.41
CA TRP A 106 8.20 18.23 -4.19
C TRP A 106 6.97 17.32 -4.34
N TYR A 107 6.22 17.47 -5.43
CA TYR A 107 5.01 16.68 -5.70
C TYR A 107 5.30 15.17 -5.72
N THR A 108 6.41 14.77 -6.35
CA THR A 108 6.86 13.37 -6.35
C THR A 108 7.33 12.93 -4.96
N MET A 109 8.15 13.74 -4.28
CA MET A 109 8.64 13.41 -2.94
C MET A 109 7.51 13.27 -1.92
N ASP A 110 6.46 14.09 -2.01
CA ASP A 110 5.31 14.02 -1.12
C ASP A 110 4.53 12.70 -1.29
N ALA A 111 4.36 12.24 -2.54
CA ALA A 111 3.74 10.94 -2.80
C ALA A 111 4.59 9.78 -2.25
N PHE A 112 5.90 9.79 -2.47
CA PHE A 112 6.79 8.75 -1.96
C PHE A 112 6.96 8.79 -0.44
N ARG A 113 6.80 9.96 0.20
CA ARG A 113 6.71 10.09 1.65
C ARG A 113 5.51 9.31 2.20
N ALA A 114 4.32 9.49 1.63
CA ALA A 114 3.13 8.74 2.02
C ALA A 114 3.29 7.23 1.76
N ALA A 115 3.91 6.84 0.64
CA ALA A 115 4.21 5.44 0.36
C ALA A 115 5.15 4.83 1.42
N ASN A 116 6.25 5.51 1.76
CA ASN A 116 7.20 5.05 2.78
C ASN A 116 6.58 4.96 4.17
N GLN A 117 5.64 5.84 4.53
CA GLN A 117 4.89 5.74 5.78
C GLN A 117 4.03 4.47 5.85
N SER A 118 3.44 4.06 4.72
CA SER A 118 2.72 2.78 4.63
C SER A 118 3.67 1.59 4.74
N LEU A 119 4.86 1.63 4.10
CA LEU A 119 5.85 0.57 4.22
C LEU A 119 6.30 0.37 5.67
N GLY A 120 6.43 1.46 6.43
CA GLY A 120 6.84 1.45 7.84
C GLY A 120 5.88 0.70 8.76
N ARG A 121 4.71 0.25 8.27
CA ARG A 121 3.80 -0.59 9.04
C ARG A 121 4.25 -2.04 9.12
N GLY A 122 5.11 -2.50 8.21
CA GLY A 122 5.49 -3.91 8.11
C GLY A 122 6.62 -4.34 9.04
N ILE A 123 7.58 -3.44 9.33
CA ILE A 123 8.76 -3.74 10.15
C ILE A 123 8.80 -2.77 11.31
N ARG A 124 8.85 -3.28 12.55
CA ARG A 124 8.86 -2.46 13.78
C ARG A 124 9.93 -2.78 14.80
N GLY A 125 10.64 -3.87 14.59
CA GLY A 125 11.73 -4.30 15.44
C GLY A 125 12.90 -4.78 14.59
N ARG A 126 14.04 -4.99 15.24
CA ARG A 126 15.24 -5.55 14.61
C ARG A 126 15.00 -6.96 14.05
N ASP A 127 14.16 -7.73 14.74
CA ASP A 127 13.89 -9.13 14.43
C ASP A 127 12.55 -9.31 13.67
N ASP A 128 11.98 -8.22 13.18
CA ASP A 128 10.69 -8.20 12.49
C ASP A 128 10.87 -8.28 10.97
N TRP A 129 9.95 -8.94 10.27
CA TRP A 129 10.00 -9.10 8.82
C TRP A 129 8.66 -8.83 8.15
N CYS A 130 8.72 -8.30 6.93
CA CYS A 130 7.55 -8.05 6.09
C CYS A 130 7.95 -8.18 4.62
N HIS A 131 7.08 -8.79 3.82
CA HIS A 131 7.22 -8.76 2.38
C HIS A 131 6.50 -7.54 1.81
N TYR A 132 7.14 -6.87 0.86
CA TYR A 132 6.59 -5.68 0.24
C TYR A 132 6.32 -5.92 -1.25
N TRP A 133 5.11 -5.56 -1.66
CA TRP A 133 4.70 -5.55 -3.06
C TRP A 133 4.37 -4.13 -3.48
N MET A 134 5.12 -3.61 -4.44
CA MET A 134 4.87 -2.30 -5.04
C MET A 134 4.31 -2.51 -6.44
N LEU A 135 3.01 -2.30 -6.60
CA LEU A 135 2.23 -2.60 -7.79
C LEU A 135 2.02 -1.32 -8.61
N ASP A 136 3.12 -0.73 -9.06
CA ASP A 136 3.14 0.40 -10.00
C ASP A 136 4.55 0.60 -10.57
N ARG A 137 4.66 0.83 -11.87
CA ARG A 137 5.96 1.08 -12.55
C ARG A 137 6.71 2.29 -11.97
N ARG A 138 5.99 3.30 -11.47
CA ARG A 138 6.60 4.52 -10.93
C ARG A 138 7.46 4.26 -9.71
N TYR A 139 7.21 3.18 -8.96
CA TYR A 139 8.09 2.76 -7.86
C TYR A 139 9.48 2.36 -8.35
N TYR A 140 9.57 1.68 -9.50
CA TYR A 140 10.84 1.34 -10.12
C TYR A 140 11.56 2.58 -10.67
N GLU A 141 10.83 3.47 -11.34
CA GLU A 141 11.36 4.70 -11.91
C GLU A 141 11.91 5.65 -10.84
N ASN A 142 11.31 5.67 -9.66
CA ASN A 142 11.68 6.51 -8.53
C ASN A 142 12.20 5.69 -7.33
N ARG A 143 12.87 4.57 -7.58
CA ARG A 143 13.37 3.66 -6.53
C ARG A 143 14.30 4.34 -5.50
N ASN A 144 14.95 5.43 -5.90
CA ASN A 144 15.78 6.26 -5.03
C ASN A 144 14.99 7.02 -3.96
N LEU A 145 13.67 7.13 -4.12
CA LEU A 145 12.75 7.73 -3.14
C LEU A 145 12.13 6.69 -2.20
N ILE A 146 12.41 5.39 -2.40
CA ILE A 146 11.98 4.33 -1.49
C ILE A 146 13.02 4.15 -0.40
N SER A 147 12.54 3.95 0.83
CA SER A 147 13.40 3.69 1.98
C SER A 147 14.31 2.48 1.73
N LYS A 148 15.63 2.66 1.93
CA LYS A 148 16.63 1.61 1.69
C LYS A 148 16.35 0.33 2.48
N TRP A 149 15.86 0.46 3.71
CA TRP A 149 15.52 -0.68 4.56
C TRP A 149 14.36 -1.51 4.00
N ALA A 150 13.44 -0.90 3.24
CA ALA A 150 12.32 -1.60 2.63
C ALA A 150 12.74 -2.33 1.33
N MET A 151 13.75 -1.82 0.63
CA MET A 151 14.25 -2.37 -0.65
C MET A 151 14.98 -3.70 -0.51
N GLY A 152 15.42 -4.06 0.70
CA GLY A 152 16.26 -5.25 0.92
C GLY A 152 17.56 -5.24 0.10
N GLU A 153 18.23 -6.39 0.03
CA GLU A 153 19.49 -6.51 -0.73
C GLU A 153 19.26 -6.80 -2.22
N LYS A 154 18.18 -7.49 -2.58
CA LYS A 154 17.93 -8.00 -3.95
C LYS A 154 16.45 -7.87 -4.34
N PRO A 155 15.99 -6.67 -4.75
CA PRO A 155 14.63 -6.47 -5.19
C PRO A 155 14.32 -7.28 -6.47
N ILE A 156 13.25 -8.06 -6.46
CA ILE A 156 12.79 -8.78 -7.65
C ILE A 156 11.92 -7.81 -8.46
N ILE A 157 12.36 -7.47 -9.67
CA ILE A 157 11.63 -6.55 -10.55
C ILE A 157 10.99 -7.37 -11.68
N ARG A 158 9.66 -7.51 -11.65
CA ARG A 158 8.90 -8.16 -12.71
C ARG A 158 8.34 -7.10 -13.64
N LYS A 159 8.84 -7.06 -14.88
CA LYS A 159 8.46 -6.03 -15.89
C LYS A 159 7.16 -6.34 -16.65
N THR A 160 6.65 -7.56 -16.55
CA THR A 160 5.43 -8.02 -17.23
C THR A 160 4.59 -8.92 -16.33
N ALA A 161 3.26 -8.79 -16.43
CA ALA A 161 2.31 -9.60 -15.67
C ALA A 161 2.45 -11.12 -15.96
N SER A 162 2.97 -11.51 -17.13
CA SER A 162 3.17 -12.93 -17.50
C SER A 162 4.18 -13.66 -16.62
N GLN A 163 5.18 -12.97 -16.07
CA GLN A 163 6.18 -13.59 -15.19
C GLN A 163 5.74 -13.66 -13.73
N ALA A 164 4.65 -12.99 -13.33
CA ALA A 164 4.08 -13.05 -11.97
C ALA A 164 2.90 -14.03 -11.85
N GLN A 165 2.42 -14.57 -12.98
CA GLN A 165 1.14 -15.26 -13.08
C GLN A 165 1.09 -16.69 -12.55
N SER A 166 2.21 -17.29 -12.13
CA SER A 166 2.19 -18.65 -11.55
C SER A 166 1.53 -18.70 -10.17
N THR A 167 1.46 -17.58 -9.44
CA THR A 167 0.99 -17.58 -8.04
C THR A 167 -0.34 -16.85 -7.83
N PHE A 168 -0.71 -15.88 -8.68
CA PHE A 168 -2.01 -15.20 -8.57
C PHE A 168 -2.63 -14.93 -9.95
N LYS A 169 -3.74 -15.62 -10.25
CA LYS A 169 -4.49 -15.43 -11.50
C LYS A 169 -5.11 -14.02 -11.56
N LYS A 170 -4.66 -13.26 -12.56
CA LYS A 170 -5.31 -12.14 -13.26
C LYS A 170 -5.26 -10.75 -12.58
N PHE A 171 -4.14 -10.05 -12.77
CA PHE A 171 -4.10 -8.60 -13.00
C PHE A 171 -3.31 -8.33 -14.29
N LYS A 172 -3.86 -7.47 -15.15
CA LYS A 172 -3.26 -7.06 -16.44
C LYS A 172 -2.42 -5.82 -16.18
N ASP A 173 -1.16 -5.90 -16.60
CA ASP A 173 -0.16 -4.84 -16.72
C ASP A 173 0.16 -4.01 -15.47
N ASP A 174 0.98 -4.57 -14.58
CA ASP A 174 1.74 -3.81 -13.56
C ASP A 174 3.17 -4.36 -13.46
N THR A 175 4.15 -3.46 -13.26
CA THR A 175 5.48 -3.86 -12.78
C THR A 175 5.35 -4.20 -11.31
N ILE A 176 5.67 -5.43 -10.93
CA ILE A 176 5.68 -5.87 -9.53
C ILE A 176 7.13 -5.81 -9.06
N ILE A 177 7.41 -4.94 -8.09
CA ILE A 177 8.60 -5.12 -7.27
C ILE A 177 8.18 -6.04 -6.13
N GLU A 178 8.65 -7.28 -6.16
CA GLU A 178 8.56 -8.19 -5.01
C GLU A 178 9.84 -8.02 -4.20
N LEU A 179 9.67 -7.68 -2.93
CA LEU A 179 10.74 -7.53 -1.95
C LEU A 179 10.51 -8.54 -0.85
#